data_AF-A0A162KSY4-F1
#
_entry.id   AF-A0A162KSY4-F1
#
_cell.length_a   1.000
_cell.length_b   1.000
_cell.length_c   1.000
_cell.angle_alpha   90.00
_cell.angle_beta   90.00
_cell.angle_gamma   90.00
#
_symmetry.space_group_name_H-M   'P 1'
#
loop_
_entity.id
_entity.type
_entity.pdbx_description
1 polymer ?
#
loop_
_entity_poly.entity_id
_entity_poly.type
_entity_poly.pdbx_seq_one_letter_code
_entity_poly.pdbx_strand_id
1 'polypeptide(L)'
;MPESNTSLSVQHFGPLPRFASRRLCQKASEQNEELTKAERLLLLSQLNLAGRALAYPKSLDDAQVNEVLGYPPPDVLASNVKAVTGLNSIDEVLRDYWAPDRTKQLSREALNCIFEEWWTSHTSDIYDQDSSFPGDTDVEHAASGLGHLLRPEQTKFEEAVSDKVADDMDSVVDDKFEVDMRQRAQKSGAEWASIKKQYAAERRARTERLCEELETQLEEELRDASQDDLAAIKALRDQMALDKVEEEREDAELATAWEREDSEDSEDDEADFSDDDSEMRY
;
A
#
# COMPACT_ATOMS: atom_id res chain seq x y z
N MET A 1 33.62 -20.23 -26.31
CA MET A 1 33.08 -19.63 -25.08
C MET A 1 31.59 -19.88 -25.12
N PRO A 2 31.01 -20.68 -24.21
CA PRO A 2 29.55 -20.78 -24.14
C PRO A 2 29.04 -19.41 -23.71
N GLU A 3 28.24 -18.76 -24.55
CA GLU A 3 27.46 -17.59 -24.14
C GLU A 3 26.67 -18.00 -22.90
N SER A 4 26.88 -17.30 -21.80
CA SER A 4 26.10 -17.50 -20.59
C SER A 4 24.63 -17.39 -20.95
N ASN A 5 23.84 -18.45 -20.74
CA ASN A 5 22.38 -18.46 -20.86
C ASN A 5 21.79 -17.50 -19.81
N THR A 6 21.91 -16.20 -20.08
CA THR A 6 21.28 -15.14 -19.29
C THR A 6 19.80 -15.15 -19.64
N SER A 7 18.91 -15.19 -18.64
CA SER A 7 17.46 -15.19 -18.83
C SER A 7 17.00 -14.00 -19.68
N LEU A 8 15.91 -14.13 -20.46
CA LEU A 8 15.45 -13.05 -21.34
C LEU A 8 15.12 -11.80 -20.52
N SER A 9 14.57 -12.00 -19.32
CA SER A 9 14.26 -10.92 -18.40
C SER A 9 15.51 -10.12 -17.99
N VAL A 10 16.64 -10.75 -17.70
CA VAL A 10 17.89 -10.03 -17.40
C VAL A 10 18.44 -9.34 -18.65
N GLN A 11 18.29 -9.93 -19.84
CA GLN A 11 18.72 -9.30 -21.09
C GLN A 11 17.91 -8.02 -21.41
N HIS A 12 16.59 -8.04 -21.16
CA HIS A 12 15.70 -6.95 -21.52
C HIS A 12 15.49 -5.92 -20.42
N PHE A 13 15.53 -6.32 -19.14
CA PHE A 13 15.25 -5.47 -17.98
C PHE A 13 16.44 -5.23 -17.06
N GLY A 14 17.55 -5.95 -17.24
CA GLY A 14 18.69 -5.90 -16.33
C GLY A 14 18.49 -6.68 -15.03
N PRO A 15 19.47 -6.61 -14.11
CA PRO A 15 19.40 -7.29 -12.82
C PRO A 15 18.35 -6.65 -11.90
N LEU A 16 17.86 -7.41 -10.93
CA LEU A 16 17.01 -6.91 -9.85
C LEU A 16 17.83 -6.08 -8.82
N PRO A 17 17.20 -5.15 -8.08
CA PRO A 17 15.83 -4.69 -8.23
C PRO A 17 15.65 -3.85 -9.50
N ARG A 18 14.52 -4.04 -10.17
CA ARG A 18 14.10 -3.21 -11.30
C ARG A 18 13.23 -2.09 -10.74
N PHE A 19 13.20 -0.95 -11.40
CA PHE A 19 12.37 0.19 -10.99
C PHE A 19 11.29 0.44 -12.03
N ALA A 20 10.20 1.08 -11.61
CA ALA A 20 9.18 1.62 -12.50
C ALA A 20 9.08 3.13 -12.25
N SER A 21 9.07 3.98 -13.29
CA SER A 21 8.94 5.42 -13.05
C SER A 21 7.56 5.75 -12.50
N ARG A 22 7.46 6.82 -11.71
CA ARG A 22 6.18 7.31 -11.15
C ARG A 22 5.17 7.55 -12.26
N ARG A 23 5.61 8.06 -13.41
CA ARG A 23 4.79 8.24 -14.62
C ARG A 23 4.18 6.94 -15.15
N LEU A 24 4.96 5.87 -15.25
CA LEU A 24 4.46 4.56 -15.69
C LEU A 24 3.47 3.98 -14.67
N CYS A 25 3.79 4.10 -13.38
CA CYS A 25 2.92 3.67 -12.29
C CYS A 25 1.57 4.40 -12.31
N GLN A 26 1.57 5.72 -12.49
CA GLN A 26 0.36 6.53 -12.64
C GLN A 26 -0.46 6.13 -13.88
N LYS A 27 0.18 5.95 -15.03
CA LYS A 27 -0.52 5.47 -16.23
C LYS A 27 -1.15 4.10 -15.98
N ALA A 28 -0.46 3.22 -15.27
CA ALA A 28 -0.94 1.88 -14.99
C ALA A 28 -2.14 1.84 -14.04
N SER A 29 -2.21 2.78 -13.07
CA SER A 29 -3.34 2.89 -12.15
C SER A 29 -4.55 3.58 -12.80
N GLU A 30 -4.35 4.68 -13.54
CA GLU A 30 -5.44 5.50 -14.08
C GLU A 30 -5.95 5.03 -15.45
N GLN A 31 -5.06 4.50 -16.28
CA GLN A 31 -5.29 4.23 -17.70
C GLN A 31 -4.86 2.80 -18.07
N ASN A 32 -5.15 1.83 -17.19
CA ASN A 32 -4.66 0.46 -17.34
C ASN A 32 -4.99 -0.18 -18.70
N GLU A 33 -6.14 0.15 -19.30
CA GLU A 33 -6.56 -0.39 -20.59
C GLU A 33 -5.74 0.16 -21.78
N GLU A 34 -5.04 1.28 -21.59
CA GLU A 34 -4.17 1.92 -22.59
C GLU A 34 -2.70 1.47 -22.49
N LEU A 35 -2.38 0.57 -21.54
CA LEU A 35 -1.04 0.01 -21.42
C LEU A 35 -0.71 -0.88 -22.62
N THR A 36 0.41 -0.55 -23.26
CA THR A 36 1.04 -1.36 -24.29
C THR A 36 1.60 -2.65 -23.71
N LYS A 37 1.88 -3.64 -24.58
CA LYS A 37 2.51 -4.90 -24.16
C LYS A 37 3.86 -4.66 -23.47
N ALA A 38 4.68 -3.74 -23.98
CA ALA A 38 5.97 -3.40 -23.39
C ALA A 38 5.84 -2.80 -21.98
N GLU A 39 4.87 -1.93 -21.74
CA GLU A 39 4.58 -1.36 -20.42
C GLU A 39 4.11 -2.42 -19.43
N ARG A 40 3.21 -3.34 -19.85
CA ARG A 40 2.77 -4.46 -19.00
C ARG A 40 3.93 -5.37 -18.62
N LEU A 41 4.82 -5.67 -19.57
CA LEU A 41 6.01 -6.49 -19.32
C LEU A 41 6.99 -5.81 -18.35
N LEU A 42 7.14 -4.49 -18.40
CA LEU A 42 7.95 -3.73 -17.45
C LEU A 42 7.38 -3.80 -16.02
N LEU A 43 6.07 -3.66 -15.87
CA LEU A 43 5.39 -3.78 -14.59
C LEU A 43 5.46 -5.22 -14.05
N LEU A 44 5.24 -6.21 -14.90
CA LEU A 44 5.38 -7.63 -14.54
C LEU A 44 6.83 -7.97 -14.14
N SER A 45 7.82 -7.27 -14.72
CA SER A 45 9.24 -7.47 -14.43
C SER A 45 9.63 -7.16 -12.99
N GLN A 46 8.77 -6.51 -12.20
CA GLN A 46 8.93 -6.29 -10.76
C GLN A 46 8.86 -7.57 -9.94
N LEU A 47 8.28 -8.65 -10.48
CA LEU A 47 8.19 -9.98 -9.86
C LEU A 47 7.55 -9.97 -8.47
N ASN A 48 6.61 -9.05 -8.24
CA ASN A 48 5.84 -8.94 -7.01
C ASN A 48 4.35 -8.73 -7.33
N LEU A 49 3.51 -8.78 -6.29
CA LEU A 49 2.06 -8.68 -6.44
C LEU A 49 1.63 -7.31 -6.97
N ALA A 50 2.27 -6.23 -6.51
CA ALA A 50 1.97 -4.87 -6.95
C ALA A 50 2.24 -4.69 -8.46
N GLY A 51 3.37 -5.19 -8.96
CA GLY A 51 3.69 -5.21 -10.38
C GLY A 51 2.71 -6.04 -11.20
N ARG A 52 2.28 -7.21 -10.71
CA ARG A 52 1.21 -8.01 -11.34
C ARG A 52 -0.12 -7.24 -11.34
N ALA A 53 -0.47 -6.57 -10.26
CA ALA A 53 -1.71 -5.80 -10.13
C ALA A 53 -1.79 -4.69 -11.16
N LEU A 54 -0.69 -3.94 -11.32
CA LEU A 54 -0.58 -2.90 -12.35
C LEU A 54 -0.52 -3.50 -13.77
N ALA A 55 0.18 -4.62 -13.99
CA ALA A 55 0.28 -5.22 -15.31
C ALA A 55 -1.02 -5.88 -15.79
N TYR A 56 -1.74 -6.56 -14.88
CA TYR A 56 -2.87 -7.43 -15.19
C TYR A 56 -3.91 -7.44 -14.05
N PRO A 57 -4.63 -6.33 -13.80
CA PRO A 57 -5.53 -6.22 -12.65
C PRO A 57 -6.67 -7.24 -12.66
N LYS A 58 -7.17 -7.58 -13.86
CA LYS A 58 -8.23 -8.60 -14.05
C LYS A 58 -7.77 -10.03 -13.73
N SER A 59 -6.47 -10.24 -13.46
CA SER A 59 -5.91 -11.55 -13.08
C SER A 59 -5.87 -11.78 -11.57
N LEU A 60 -6.19 -10.75 -10.76
CA LEU A 60 -6.18 -10.82 -9.31
C LEU A 60 -7.45 -11.50 -8.80
N ASP A 61 -7.30 -12.34 -7.78
CA ASP A 61 -8.43 -12.78 -6.96
C ASP A 61 -8.69 -11.80 -5.79
N ASP A 62 -9.79 -12.01 -5.06
CA ASP A 62 -10.18 -11.13 -3.95
C ASP A 62 -9.13 -11.04 -2.85
N ALA A 63 -8.39 -12.13 -2.59
CA ALA A 63 -7.36 -12.15 -1.56
C ALA A 63 -6.13 -11.35 -1.99
N GLN A 64 -5.78 -11.42 -3.27
CA GLN A 64 -4.73 -10.63 -3.87
C GLN A 64 -5.09 -9.14 -3.93
N VAL A 65 -6.34 -8.79 -4.23
CA VAL A 65 -6.81 -7.40 -4.15
C VAL A 65 -6.74 -6.89 -2.71
N ASN A 66 -7.14 -7.69 -1.72
CA ASN A 66 -6.99 -7.33 -0.30
C ASN A 66 -5.52 -7.08 0.05
N GLU A 67 -4.60 -7.93 -0.39
CA GLU A 67 -3.16 -7.79 -0.11
C GLU A 67 -2.58 -6.51 -0.75
N VAL A 68 -3.04 -6.14 -1.95
CA VAL A 68 -2.66 -4.89 -2.64
C VAL A 68 -3.19 -3.65 -1.92
N LEU A 69 -4.37 -3.76 -1.32
CA LEU A 69 -5.01 -2.71 -0.51
C LEU A 69 -4.45 -2.62 0.92
N GLY A 70 -3.43 -3.41 1.26
CA GLY A 70 -2.85 -3.42 2.62
C GLY A 70 -3.71 -4.13 3.67
N TYR A 71 -4.83 -4.77 3.28
CA TYR A 71 -5.73 -5.40 4.23
C TYR A 71 -5.15 -6.67 4.87
N PRO A 72 -5.66 -7.07 6.06
CA PRO A 72 -5.27 -8.31 6.69
C PRO A 72 -5.52 -9.56 5.80
N PRO A 73 -4.80 -10.66 6.07
CA PRO A 73 -5.07 -11.95 5.45
C PRO A 73 -6.54 -12.36 5.59
N PRO A 74 -7.13 -13.11 4.64
CA PRO A 74 -8.58 -13.33 4.60
C PRO A 74 -9.20 -13.86 5.90
N ASP A 75 -8.52 -14.76 6.61
CA ASP A 75 -8.95 -15.30 7.89
C ASP A 75 -8.85 -14.29 9.04
N VAL A 76 -7.77 -13.49 9.05
CA VAL A 76 -7.57 -12.39 10.00
C VAL A 76 -8.59 -11.29 9.76
N LEU A 77 -8.83 -10.91 8.50
CA LEU A 77 -9.80 -9.91 8.09
C LEU A 77 -11.21 -10.32 8.51
N ALA A 78 -11.63 -11.55 8.21
CA ALA A 78 -12.94 -12.05 8.62
C ALA A 78 -13.09 -12.05 10.15
N SER A 79 -12.03 -12.42 10.88
CA SER A 79 -12.00 -12.37 12.34
C SER A 79 -12.12 -10.94 12.87
N ASN A 80 -11.39 -9.98 12.29
CA ASN A 80 -11.44 -8.57 12.67
C ASN A 80 -12.83 -7.97 12.42
N VAL A 81 -13.37 -8.14 11.21
CA VAL A 81 -14.73 -7.71 10.86
C VAL A 81 -15.74 -8.27 11.86
N LYS A 82 -15.65 -9.57 12.17
CA LYS A 82 -16.55 -10.21 13.13
C LYS A 82 -16.41 -9.66 14.54
N ALA A 83 -15.18 -9.39 14.98
CA ALA A 83 -14.91 -8.89 16.32
C ALA A 83 -15.42 -7.45 16.52
N VAL A 84 -15.27 -6.58 15.50
CA VAL A 84 -15.60 -5.15 15.63
C VAL A 84 -17.03 -4.81 15.19
N THR A 85 -17.59 -5.52 14.21
CA THR A 85 -18.94 -5.22 13.67
C THR A 85 -19.99 -6.26 14.05
N GLY A 86 -19.57 -7.47 14.44
CA GLY A 86 -20.46 -8.63 14.60
C GLY A 86 -20.92 -9.26 13.27
N LEU A 87 -20.56 -8.70 12.12
CA LEU A 87 -20.86 -9.19 10.77
C LEU A 87 -19.75 -10.12 10.26
N ASN A 88 -19.97 -10.84 9.17
CA ASN A 88 -19.04 -11.89 8.71
C ASN A 88 -18.11 -11.44 7.58
N SER A 89 -18.39 -10.32 6.91
CA SER A 89 -17.59 -9.82 5.79
C SER A 89 -17.77 -8.32 5.57
N ILE A 90 -16.84 -7.71 4.84
CA ILE A 90 -16.92 -6.31 4.41
C ILE A 90 -18.21 -6.06 3.62
N ASP A 91 -18.59 -6.96 2.70
CA ASP A 91 -19.84 -6.84 1.94
C ASP A 91 -21.09 -6.78 2.83
N GLU A 92 -21.11 -7.52 3.94
CA GLU A 92 -22.21 -7.42 4.90
C GLU A 92 -22.21 -6.06 5.60
N VAL A 93 -21.03 -5.53 5.97
CA VAL A 93 -20.87 -4.21 6.57
C VAL A 93 -21.35 -3.11 5.62
N LEU A 94 -20.88 -3.11 4.37
CA LEU A 94 -21.29 -2.17 3.33
C LEU A 94 -22.81 -2.17 3.14
N ARG A 95 -23.40 -3.37 3.02
CA ARG A 95 -24.84 -3.52 2.82
C ARG A 95 -25.66 -3.06 4.03
N ASP A 96 -25.14 -3.20 5.24
CA ASP A 96 -25.80 -2.73 6.46
C ASP A 96 -25.68 -1.21 6.60
N TYR A 97 -24.50 -0.65 6.33
CA TYR A 97 -24.21 0.78 6.42
C TYR A 97 -25.04 1.61 5.45
N TRP A 98 -25.19 1.17 4.20
CA TRP A 98 -25.96 1.90 3.19
C TRP A 98 -27.47 1.65 3.26
N ALA A 99 -27.94 0.72 4.11
CA ALA A 99 -29.37 0.39 4.22
C ALA A 99 -30.08 1.33 5.21
N PRO A 100 -31.07 2.15 4.77
CA PRO A 100 -31.75 3.12 5.64
C PRO A 100 -32.48 2.49 6.83
N ASP A 101 -33.02 1.28 6.64
CA ASP A 101 -33.81 0.57 7.65
C ASP A 101 -32.96 -0.34 8.56
N ARG A 102 -31.66 -0.48 8.26
CA ARG A 102 -30.73 -1.36 8.98
C ARG A 102 -29.45 -0.66 9.40
N THR A 103 -29.38 0.66 9.27
CA THR A 103 -28.23 1.46 9.68
C THR A 103 -27.99 1.27 11.18
N LYS A 104 -27.13 0.31 11.51
CA LYS A 104 -26.44 0.31 12.78
C LYS A 104 -25.33 1.33 12.65
N GLN A 105 -25.31 2.30 13.55
CA GLN A 105 -24.12 3.13 13.69
C GLN A 105 -22.95 2.20 14.03
N LEU A 106 -21.92 2.22 13.19
CA LEU A 106 -20.67 1.53 13.49
C LEU A 106 -20.15 2.03 14.83
N SER A 107 -19.71 1.11 15.68
CA SER A 107 -19.06 1.49 16.93
C SER A 107 -17.76 2.23 16.62
N ARG A 108 -17.23 2.96 17.59
CA ARG A 108 -15.96 3.68 17.42
C ARG A 108 -14.81 2.73 17.08
N GLU A 109 -14.80 1.53 17.64
CA GLU A 109 -13.82 0.49 17.33
C GLU A 109 -13.96 -0.02 15.89
N ALA A 110 -15.19 -0.17 15.40
CA ALA A 110 -15.42 -0.53 14.01
C ALA A 110 -14.95 0.59 13.06
N LEU A 111 -15.26 1.86 13.37
CA LEU A 111 -14.80 3.00 12.59
C LEU A 111 -13.26 3.09 12.56
N ASN A 112 -12.61 2.96 13.72
CA ASN A 112 -11.14 2.93 13.79
C ASN A 112 -10.55 1.75 13.03
N CYS A 113 -11.14 0.56 13.13
CA CYS A 113 -10.68 -0.62 12.40
C CYS A 113 -10.77 -0.40 10.89
N ILE A 114 -11.87 0.19 10.40
CA ILE A 114 -12.04 0.51 8.98
C ILE A 114 -11.06 1.59 8.53
N PHE A 115 -10.85 2.63 9.35
CA PHE A 115 -9.87 3.70 9.10
C PHE A 115 -8.44 3.15 9.03
N GLU A 116 -8.10 2.21 9.90
CA GLU A 116 -6.85 1.46 9.89
C GLU A 116 -6.90 0.27 8.89
N GLU A 117 -7.58 0.41 7.75
CA GLU A 117 -7.58 -0.57 6.66
C GLU A 117 -7.97 -2.00 7.09
N TRP A 118 -8.95 -2.09 8.00
CA TRP A 118 -9.47 -3.32 8.62
C TRP A 118 -8.49 -4.04 9.56
N TRP A 119 -7.41 -3.39 9.96
CA TRP A 119 -6.53 -3.87 11.01
C TRP A 119 -7.12 -3.61 12.39
N THR A 120 -6.70 -4.44 13.35
CA THR A 120 -6.72 -4.07 14.76
C THR A 120 -5.27 -3.90 15.20
N SER A 121 -4.99 -3.03 16.17
CA SER A 121 -3.62 -2.86 16.70
C SER A 121 -2.94 -4.21 17.03
N HIS A 122 -3.65 -5.14 17.67
CA HIS A 122 -3.09 -6.47 17.94
C HIS A 122 -2.74 -7.25 16.67
N THR A 123 -3.66 -7.31 15.71
CA THR A 123 -3.44 -8.14 14.52
C THR A 123 -2.41 -7.52 13.60
N SER A 124 -2.30 -6.19 13.59
CA SER A 124 -1.19 -5.51 12.93
C SER A 124 0.15 -5.94 13.57
N ASP A 125 0.31 -5.87 14.89
CA ASP A 125 1.54 -6.32 15.57
C ASP A 125 1.99 -7.75 15.22
N ILE A 126 1.05 -8.64 14.86
CA ILE A 126 1.31 -10.06 14.59
C ILE A 126 1.48 -10.36 13.09
N TYR A 127 0.65 -9.77 12.24
CA TYR A 127 0.51 -10.14 10.82
C TYR A 127 0.86 -9.01 9.86
N ASP A 128 0.78 -7.76 10.31
CA ASP A 128 1.20 -6.61 9.53
C ASP A 128 2.72 -6.54 9.45
N GLN A 129 3.19 -5.83 8.45
CA GLN A 129 4.51 -5.93 7.88
C GLN A 129 5.37 -4.75 8.32
N ASP A 130 6.64 -5.02 8.59
CA ASP A 130 7.67 -4.14 8.01
C ASP A 130 7.84 -4.64 6.57
N SER A 131 7.62 -3.78 5.57
CA SER A 131 7.80 -4.04 4.13
C SER A 131 9.25 -4.46 3.84
N SER A 132 9.54 -5.73 4.09
CA SER A 132 10.89 -6.30 4.07
C SER A 132 11.27 -6.86 2.69
N PHE A 133 10.41 -6.65 1.69
CA PHE A 133 10.84 -6.70 0.29
C PHE A 133 11.15 -5.27 -0.15
N PRO A 134 12.32 -5.01 -0.76
CA PRO A 134 12.61 -3.74 -1.40
C PRO A 134 11.74 -3.64 -2.67
N GLY A 135 10.44 -3.39 -2.47
CA GLY A 135 9.53 -2.95 -3.50
C GLY A 135 9.82 -1.49 -3.83
N ASP A 136 9.53 -1.12 -5.06
CA ASP A 136 9.50 0.28 -5.46
C ASP A 136 8.23 0.91 -4.86
N THR A 137 8.37 1.84 -3.92
CA THR A 137 7.25 2.45 -3.19
C THR A 137 6.20 3.04 -4.14
N ASP A 138 6.63 3.58 -5.28
CA ASP A 138 5.72 4.11 -6.30
C ASP A 138 4.85 3.02 -6.94
N VAL A 139 5.39 1.81 -7.11
CA VAL A 139 4.65 0.64 -7.62
C VAL A 139 3.61 0.18 -6.61
N GLU A 140 3.96 0.14 -5.32
CA GLU A 140 3.04 -0.26 -4.25
C GLU A 140 1.90 0.75 -4.09
N HIS A 141 2.21 2.05 -4.06
CA HIS A 141 1.20 3.11 -4.00
C HIS A 141 0.26 3.08 -5.20
N ALA A 142 0.80 2.96 -6.42
CA ALA A 142 -0.04 2.91 -7.62
C ALA A 142 -0.91 1.64 -7.65
N ALA A 143 -0.37 0.49 -7.20
CA ALA A 143 -1.15 -0.74 -7.10
C ALA A 143 -2.28 -0.61 -6.08
N SER A 144 -2.03 -0.02 -4.90
CA SER A 144 -3.06 0.28 -3.90
C SER A 144 -4.16 1.19 -4.47
N GLY A 145 -3.78 2.29 -5.14
CA GLY A 145 -4.72 3.16 -5.84
C GLY A 145 -5.57 2.43 -6.89
N LEU A 146 -4.97 1.52 -7.67
CA LEU A 146 -5.71 0.67 -8.60
C LEU A 146 -6.64 -0.31 -7.86
N GLY A 147 -6.23 -0.85 -6.72
CA GLY A 147 -7.06 -1.68 -5.85
C GLY A 147 -8.35 -0.96 -5.43
N HIS A 148 -8.25 0.31 -5.07
CA HIS A 148 -9.42 1.13 -4.74
C HIS A 148 -10.34 1.36 -5.94
N LEU A 149 -9.79 1.52 -7.15
CA LEU A 149 -10.57 1.62 -8.39
C LEU A 149 -11.29 0.31 -8.75
N LEU A 150 -10.75 -0.84 -8.34
CA LEU A 150 -11.39 -2.14 -8.52
C LEU A 150 -12.57 -2.37 -7.55
N ARG A 151 -12.66 -1.60 -6.46
CA ARG A 151 -13.71 -1.71 -5.43
C ARG A 151 -14.37 -0.37 -5.09
N PRO A 152 -14.99 0.31 -6.06
CA PRO A 152 -15.45 1.69 -5.89
C PRO A 152 -16.48 1.89 -4.78
N GLU A 153 -17.36 0.90 -4.54
CA GLU A 153 -18.36 1.00 -3.46
C GLU A 153 -17.75 0.80 -2.07
N GLN A 154 -16.70 0.00 -1.97
CA GLN A 154 -15.95 -0.18 -0.74
C GLN A 154 -15.12 1.09 -0.44
N THR A 155 -14.42 1.62 -1.44
CA THR A 155 -13.63 2.85 -1.31
C THR A 155 -14.49 4.03 -0.86
N LYS A 156 -15.64 4.28 -1.49
CA LYS A 156 -16.56 5.36 -1.06
C LYS A 156 -17.02 5.21 0.39
N PHE A 157 -17.22 3.98 0.84
CA PHE A 157 -17.60 3.70 2.22
C PHE A 157 -16.45 3.98 3.18
N GLU A 158 -15.24 3.53 2.86
CA GLU A 158 -14.04 3.78 3.66
C GLU A 158 -13.74 5.28 3.75
N GLU A 159 -13.84 6.02 2.65
CA GLU A 159 -13.74 7.49 2.61
C GLU A 159 -14.78 8.15 3.55
N ALA A 160 -16.05 7.74 3.45
CA ALA A 160 -17.11 8.28 4.32
C ALA A 160 -16.90 7.95 5.81
N VAL A 161 -16.23 6.83 6.12
CA VAL A 161 -15.83 6.48 7.49
C VAL A 161 -14.64 7.33 7.94
N SER A 162 -13.63 7.53 7.09
CA SER A 162 -12.45 8.35 7.38
C SER A 162 -12.81 9.80 7.67
N ASP A 163 -13.70 10.40 6.88
CA ASP A 163 -14.21 11.76 7.12
C ASP A 163 -14.86 11.87 8.51
N LYS A 164 -15.67 10.86 8.88
CA LYS A 164 -16.34 10.82 10.18
C LYS A 164 -15.35 10.65 11.34
N VAL A 165 -14.32 9.83 11.18
CA VAL A 165 -13.29 9.65 12.22
C VAL A 165 -12.49 10.92 12.41
N ALA A 166 -12.13 11.63 11.33
CA ALA A 166 -11.41 12.90 11.38
C ALA A 166 -12.19 13.96 12.18
N ASP A 167 -13.51 14.06 11.99
CA ASP A 167 -14.39 14.97 12.74
C ASP A 167 -14.47 14.62 14.25
N ASP A 168 -14.36 13.34 14.62
CA ASP A 168 -14.51 12.84 16.00
C ASP A 168 -13.18 12.78 16.79
N MET A 169 -12.02 13.06 16.16
CA MET A 169 -10.70 12.95 16.80
C MET A 169 -10.44 13.97 17.93
N ASP A 170 -11.22 15.05 18.02
CA ASP A 170 -11.15 16.03 19.13
C ASP A 170 -11.67 15.48 20.48
N SER A 171 -12.27 14.28 20.49
CA SER A 171 -12.87 13.63 21.67
C SER A 171 -12.03 12.43 22.13
N VAL A 172 -10.88 12.67 22.77
CA VAL A 172 -9.89 11.62 23.14
C VAL A 172 -10.10 11.10 24.58
N VAL A 173 -10.73 9.93 24.76
CA VAL A 173 -10.48 8.99 25.90
C VAL A 173 -10.79 7.53 25.48
N ASP A 174 -9.74 6.70 25.40
CA ASP A 174 -9.60 5.32 25.95
C ASP A 174 -10.49 4.11 25.53
N ASP A 175 -11.27 4.14 24.44
CA ASP A 175 -12.05 2.96 24.00
C ASP A 175 -11.28 1.96 23.09
N LYS A 176 -10.03 2.25 22.68
CA LYS A 176 -9.21 1.36 21.82
C LYS A 176 -8.88 -0.02 22.47
N PHE A 177 -9.20 -0.21 23.75
CA PHE A 177 -8.65 -1.30 24.55
C PHE A 177 -9.43 -2.63 24.50
N GLU A 178 -10.76 -2.63 24.31
CA GLU A 178 -11.54 -3.86 24.56
C GLU A 178 -11.38 -4.97 23.52
N VAL A 179 -11.30 -4.65 22.23
CA VAL A 179 -11.11 -5.66 21.16
C VAL A 179 -9.68 -6.20 21.20
N ASP A 180 -8.69 -5.30 21.30
CA ASP A 180 -7.27 -5.65 21.44
C ASP A 180 -7.05 -6.58 22.65
N MET A 181 -7.56 -6.22 23.83
CA MET A 181 -7.45 -7.05 25.03
C MET A 181 -8.13 -8.41 24.85
N ARG A 182 -9.31 -8.46 24.24
CA ARG A 182 -10.00 -9.74 23.98
C ARG A 182 -9.21 -10.62 23.04
N GLN A 183 -8.65 -10.08 21.96
CA GLN A 183 -7.82 -10.84 21.03
C GLN A 183 -6.53 -11.32 21.71
N ARG A 184 -5.82 -10.43 22.42
CA ARG A 184 -4.61 -10.77 23.18
C ARG A 184 -4.86 -11.89 24.20
N ALA A 185 -6.00 -11.90 24.88
CA ALA A 185 -6.35 -12.90 25.88
C ALA A 185 -6.65 -14.30 25.32
N GLN A 186 -6.87 -14.46 24.00
CA GLN A 186 -7.19 -15.76 23.39
C GLN A 186 -6.02 -16.74 23.40
N LYS A 187 -4.78 -16.25 23.44
CA LYS A 187 -3.57 -17.06 23.41
C LYS A 187 -2.52 -16.48 24.34
N SER A 188 -1.62 -17.32 24.80
CA SER A 188 -0.44 -16.87 25.55
C SER A 188 0.50 -16.08 24.63
N GLY A 189 1.33 -15.21 25.22
CA GLY A 189 2.35 -14.48 24.45
C GLY A 189 3.32 -15.38 23.69
N ALA A 190 3.63 -16.57 24.22
CA ALA A 190 4.46 -17.55 23.54
C ALA A 190 3.79 -18.14 22.28
N GLU A 191 2.48 -18.38 22.34
CA GLU A 191 1.70 -18.81 21.18
C GLU A 191 1.64 -17.71 20.11
N TRP A 192 1.41 -16.45 20.51
CA TRP A 192 1.44 -15.32 19.58
C TRP A 192 2.80 -15.13 18.89
N ALA A 193 3.90 -15.25 19.65
CA ALA A 193 5.24 -15.21 19.07
C ALA A 193 5.48 -16.36 18.08
N SER A 194 4.95 -17.56 18.38
CA SER A 194 5.02 -18.70 17.45
C SER A 194 4.21 -18.45 16.18
N ILE A 195 3.01 -17.88 16.29
CA ILE A 195 2.16 -17.53 15.15
C ILE A 195 2.84 -16.48 14.27
N LYS A 196 3.34 -15.39 14.86
CA LYS A 196 4.08 -14.34 14.13
C LYS A 196 5.24 -14.94 13.34
N LYS A 197 6.03 -15.84 13.96
CA LYS A 197 7.15 -16.52 13.30
C LYS A 197 6.70 -17.44 12.16
N GLN A 198 5.64 -18.24 12.39
CA GLN A 198 5.12 -19.15 11.39
C GLN A 198 4.56 -18.39 10.18
N TYR A 199 3.77 -17.36 10.44
CA TYR A 199 3.19 -16.52 9.40
C TYR A 199 4.27 -15.83 8.55
N ALA A 200 5.32 -15.27 9.19
CA ALA A 200 6.45 -14.70 8.46
C ALA A 200 7.14 -15.72 7.53
N ALA A 201 7.27 -16.99 7.96
CA ALA A 201 7.87 -18.05 7.14
C ALA A 201 6.94 -18.47 5.98
N GLU A 202 5.64 -18.64 6.25
CA GLU A 202 4.64 -18.97 5.22
C GLU A 202 4.54 -17.88 4.16
N ARG A 203 4.57 -16.62 4.59
CA ARG A 203 4.55 -15.46 3.71
C ARG A 203 5.79 -15.42 2.83
N ARG A 204 7.00 -15.58 3.40
CA ARG A 204 8.25 -15.65 2.63
C ARG A 204 8.17 -16.73 1.55
N ALA A 205 7.68 -17.91 1.91
CA ALA A 205 7.50 -19.01 0.95
C ALA A 205 6.45 -18.68 -0.13
N ARG A 206 5.39 -17.95 0.20
CA ARG A 206 4.40 -17.47 -0.77
C ARG A 206 5.01 -16.44 -1.72
N THR A 207 5.77 -15.48 -1.22
CA THR A 207 6.46 -14.46 -2.03
C THR A 207 7.49 -15.10 -2.96
N GLU A 208 8.29 -16.06 -2.47
CA GLU A 208 9.24 -16.81 -3.30
C GLU A 208 8.53 -17.56 -4.43
N ARG A 209 7.42 -18.25 -4.14
CA ARG A 209 6.60 -18.92 -5.17
C ARG A 209 5.99 -17.95 -6.17
N LEU A 210 5.48 -16.82 -5.72
CA LEU A 210 4.92 -15.79 -6.59
C LEU A 210 6.00 -15.23 -7.52
N CYS A 211 7.20 -14.97 -7.00
CA CYS A 211 8.35 -14.53 -7.79
C CYS A 211 8.69 -15.54 -8.89
N GLU A 212 8.78 -16.84 -8.56
CA GLU A 212 9.02 -17.93 -9.53
C GLU A 212 7.91 -18.04 -10.59
N GLU A 213 6.64 -17.91 -10.18
CA GLU A 213 5.47 -17.90 -11.07
C GLU A 213 5.55 -16.73 -12.05
N LEU A 214 5.79 -15.51 -11.55
CA LEU A 214 5.85 -14.29 -12.34
C LEU A 214 7.08 -14.28 -13.25
N GLU A 215 8.22 -14.83 -12.81
CA GLU A 215 9.40 -14.96 -13.66
C GLU A 215 9.13 -15.93 -14.82
N THR A 216 8.44 -17.04 -14.56
CA THR A 216 8.01 -17.98 -15.61
C THR A 216 7.07 -17.30 -16.60
N GLN A 217 6.04 -16.61 -16.11
CA GLN A 217 5.10 -15.86 -16.94
C GLN A 217 5.83 -14.81 -17.79
N LEU A 218 6.75 -14.05 -17.20
CA LEU A 218 7.52 -13.02 -17.89
C LEU A 218 8.39 -13.61 -19.01
N GLU A 219 9.09 -14.71 -18.75
CA GLU A 219 9.92 -15.39 -19.76
C GLU A 219 9.09 -15.96 -20.92
N GLU A 220 7.88 -16.45 -20.64
CA GLU A 220 6.93 -16.88 -21.67
C GLU A 220 6.46 -15.69 -22.52
N GLU A 221 5.99 -14.62 -21.89
CA GLU A 221 5.49 -13.46 -22.63
C GLU A 221 6.59 -12.73 -23.42
N LEU A 222 7.84 -12.72 -22.93
CA LEU A 222 9.01 -12.20 -23.64
C LEU A 222 9.35 -13.04 -24.87
N ARG A 223 9.21 -14.37 -24.78
CA ARG A 223 9.44 -15.27 -25.91
C ARG A 223 8.42 -15.06 -27.02
N ASP A 224 7.19 -14.72 -26.63
CA ASP A 224 6.08 -14.43 -27.53
C ASP A 224 6.00 -12.94 -27.92
N ALA A 225 6.92 -12.10 -27.46
CA ALA A 225 6.96 -10.68 -27.79
C ALA A 225 7.49 -10.45 -29.21
N SER A 226 6.91 -9.48 -29.92
CA SER A 226 7.42 -9.08 -31.23
C SER A 226 8.76 -8.33 -31.09
N GLN A 227 9.52 -8.23 -32.17
CA GLN A 227 10.76 -7.42 -32.16
C GLN A 227 10.47 -5.94 -31.83
N ASP A 228 9.32 -5.43 -32.25
CA ASP A 228 8.88 -4.06 -31.96
C ASP A 228 8.57 -3.89 -30.46
N ASP A 229 7.91 -4.87 -29.83
CA ASP A 229 7.68 -4.86 -28.37
C ASP A 229 9.01 -4.88 -27.61
N LEU A 230 9.96 -5.74 -28.02
CA LEU A 230 11.27 -5.85 -27.39
C LEU A 230 12.11 -4.58 -27.55
N ALA A 231 11.98 -3.88 -28.69
CA ALA A 231 12.61 -2.59 -28.91
C ALA A 231 11.94 -1.49 -28.06
N ALA A 232 10.61 -1.50 -27.96
CA ALA A 232 9.85 -0.58 -27.12
C ALA A 232 10.21 -0.73 -25.63
N ILE A 233 10.41 -1.97 -25.13
CA ILE A 233 10.89 -2.21 -23.76
C ILE A 233 12.21 -1.46 -23.50
N LYS A 234 13.18 -1.56 -24.43
CA LYS A 234 14.48 -0.88 -24.27
C LYS A 234 14.31 0.64 -24.26
N ALA A 235 13.53 1.18 -25.19
CA ALA A 235 13.26 2.61 -25.26
C ALA A 235 12.55 3.14 -24.01
N LEU A 236 11.57 2.38 -23.48
CA LEU A 236 10.89 2.72 -22.24
C LEU A 236 11.84 2.71 -21.04
N ARG A 237 12.75 1.73 -20.94
CA ARG A 237 13.75 1.72 -19.86
C ARG A 237 14.69 2.92 -19.91
N ASP A 238 15.14 3.30 -21.11
CA ASP A 238 15.98 4.48 -21.29
C ASP A 238 15.22 5.76 -20.90
N GLN A 239 13.94 5.85 -21.27
CA GLN A 239 13.08 6.97 -20.87
C GLN A 239 12.85 7.00 -19.35
N MET A 240 12.55 5.86 -18.73
CA MET A 240 12.35 5.75 -17.29
C MET A 240 13.60 6.14 -16.50
N ALA A 241 14.81 5.87 -17.04
CA ALA A 241 16.05 6.30 -16.41
C ALA A 241 16.20 7.82 -16.41
N LEU A 242 15.66 8.50 -17.44
CA LEU A 242 15.59 9.96 -17.47
C LEU A 242 14.49 10.48 -16.52
N ASP A 243 13.31 9.86 -16.54
CA ASP A 243 12.20 10.20 -15.64
C ASP A 243 12.65 10.14 -14.18
N LYS A 244 13.39 9.10 -13.79
CA LYS A 244 13.90 8.95 -12.42
C LYS A 244 14.80 10.11 -11.99
N VAL A 245 15.68 10.58 -12.88
CA VAL A 245 16.55 11.73 -12.57
C VAL A 245 15.73 13.01 -12.42
N GLU A 246 14.66 13.16 -13.19
CA GLU A 246 13.72 14.28 -13.07
C GLU A 246 12.91 14.21 -11.78
N GLU A 247 12.37 13.04 -11.43
CA GLU A 247 11.63 12.75 -10.19
C GLU A 247 12.50 13.03 -8.95
N GLU A 248 13.75 12.56 -8.91
CA GLU A 248 14.69 12.84 -7.82
C GLU A 248 14.99 14.34 -7.66
N ARG A 249 15.00 15.09 -8.77
CA ARG A 249 15.18 16.55 -8.74
C ARG A 249 13.93 17.25 -8.19
N GLU A 250 12.74 16.84 -8.62
CA GLU A 250 11.47 17.39 -8.12
C GLU A 250 11.30 17.12 -6.62
N ASP A 251 11.62 15.91 -6.16
CA ASP A 251 11.54 15.55 -4.74
C ASP A 251 12.54 16.36 -3.91
N ALA A 252 13.76 16.63 -4.43
CA ALA A 252 14.74 17.49 -3.77
C ALA A 252 14.30 18.98 -3.73
N GLU A 253 13.73 19.49 -4.82
CA GLU A 253 13.18 20.84 -4.88
C GLU A 253 12.03 21.00 -3.86
N LEU A 254 11.13 20.00 -3.78
CA LEU A 254 10.05 19.98 -2.80
C LEU A 254 10.60 19.98 -1.37
N ALA A 255 11.53 19.09 -1.03
CA ALA A 255 12.13 19.02 0.30
C ALA A 255 12.74 20.37 0.73
N THR A 256 13.44 21.06 -0.18
CA THR A 256 14.00 22.40 0.12
C THR A 256 12.95 23.49 0.28
N ALA A 257 11.78 23.36 -0.35
CA ALA A 257 10.66 24.28 -0.17
C ALA A 257 10.02 24.10 1.21
N TRP A 258 9.77 22.86 1.62
CA TRP A 258 9.27 22.53 2.97
C TRP A 258 10.21 23.03 4.07
N GLU A 259 11.53 22.80 3.92
CA GLU A 259 12.52 23.30 4.89
C GLU A 259 12.53 24.83 5.00
N ARG A 260 12.21 25.56 3.91
CA ARG A 260 12.12 27.02 3.92
C ARG A 260 10.85 27.49 4.66
N GLU A 261 9.70 26.91 4.33
CA GLU A 261 8.43 27.27 4.97
C GLU A 261 8.49 27.01 6.49
N ASP A 262 9.03 25.85 6.92
CA ASP A 262 9.22 25.55 8.35
C ASP A 262 10.18 26.53 9.05
N SER A 263 11.18 27.05 8.33
CA SER A 263 12.12 28.04 8.89
C SER A 263 11.52 29.45 9.01
N GLU A 264 10.69 29.86 8.05
CA GLU A 264 10.04 31.18 8.04
C GLU A 264 8.99 31.29 9.16
N ASP A 265 8.27 30.22 9.48
CA ASP A 265 7.33 30.18 10.61
C ASP A 265 8.01 30.23 11.99
N SER A 266 9.31 29.90 12.08
CA SER A 266 10.07 29.94 13.34
C SER A 266 10.74 31.28 13.66
N GLU A 267 10.88 32.18 12.67
CA GLU A 267 11.53 33.48 12.85
C GLU A 267 10.57 34.59 13.35
N ASP A 268 9.24 34.38 13.27
CA ASP A 268 8.23 35.35 13.74
C ASP A 268 7.86 35.19 15.23
N ASP A 269 8.17 34.05 15.88
CA ASP A 269 7.85 33.79 17.29
C ASP A 269 8.94 34.28 18.29
N GLU A 270 10.13 34.64 17.81
CA GLU A 270 11.25 35.11 18.66
C GLU A 270 11.33 36.66 18.74
N ALA A 271 10.40 37.39 18.12
CA ALA A 271 10.44 38.86 18.03
C ALA A 271 9.60 39.63 19.08
N ASP A 272 8.78 38.97 19.92
CA ASP A 272 7.82 39.66 20.83
C ASP A 272 8.09 39.49 22.35
N PHE A 273 9.31 39.11 22.76
CA PHE A 273 9.67 38.95 24.19
C PHE A 273 10.77 39.89 24.70
N SER A 274 10.95 41.06 24.07
CA SER A 274 11.79 42.12 24.64
C SER A 274 11.09 43.48 24.56
N ASP A 275 10.34 43.82 25.61
CA ASP A 275 10.38 45.13 26.29
C ASP A 275 9.09 45.36 27.10
N ASP A 276 9.01 44.82 28.31
CA ASP A 276 8.28 45.51 29.39
C ASP A 276 8.82 45.14 30.77
N ASP A 277 10.07 45.55 31.02
CA ASP A 277 10.62 45.62 32.39
C ASP A 277 10.93 47.10 32.68
N SER A 278 9.89 47.92 32.66
CA SER A 278 9.96 49.30 33.15
C SER A 278 8.84 49.62 34.13
N GLU A 279 9.25 49.99 35.33
CA GLU A 279 8.48 50.65 36.39
C GLU A 279 7.50 49.81 37.21
N MET A 280 7.97 49.36 38.38
CA MET A 280 7.32 49.82 39.62
C MET A 280 8.34 50.20 40.69
N ARG A 281 8.60 51.51 40.73
CA ARG A 281 8.98 52.22 41.96
C ARG A 281 7.86 52.04 42.99
N TYR A 282 8.20 51.67 44.21
CA TYR A 282 8.05 52.51 45.41
C TYR A 282 8.81 51.91 46.60
#